data_AF-A0A7J4I5J7-F1
#
_entry.id   AF-A0A7J4I5J7-F1
#
_cell.length_a   1.000
_cell.length_b   1.000
_cell.length_c   1.000
_cell.angle_alpha   90.00
_cell.angle_beta   90.00
_cell.angle_gamma   90.00
#
_symmetry.space_group_name_H-M   'P 1'
#
loop_
_entity.id
_entity.type
_entity.pdbx_description
1 polymer ?
#
loop_
_entity_poly.entity_id
_entity_poly.type
_entity_poly.pdbx_seq_one_letter_code
_entity_poly.pdbx_strand_id
1 'polypeptide(L)'
;MTITALNVSELVAQNALKYVGFPSVHHSRFHTGQYYPENERLQRDNSVEEFLRKHAGLQWTQNYYTYLREVHTPDSAEIGLDCSLLIKLAVTDALTHLGIDTEVPRHVEEFYGWILTRFASTERPFDAGTLLFLHANTKRQPPDHIGLYVGNGEIIHAPGIDGTVVKRTGIDSFLRGSDLIAAKRLII
;
A
#
# COMPACT_ATOMS: atom_id res chain seq x y z
N MET A 1 -9.39 22.60 -19.23
CA MET A 1 -10.10 21.64 -18.35
C MET A 1 -9.93 22.12 -16.94
N THR A 2 -10.98 22.66 -16.34
CA THR A 2 -10.98 23.07 -14.94
C THR A 2 -11.00 21.79 -14.12
N ILE A 3 -9.86 21.44 -13.52
CA ILE A 3 -9.76 20.39 -12.53
C ILE A 3 -10.69 20.82 -11.39
N THR A 4 -11.93 20.36 -11.39
CA THR A 4 -12.81 20.50 -10.23
C THR A 4 -12.09 19.84 -9.07
N ALA A 5 -11.87 20.59 -8.00
CA ALA A 5 -11.02 20.25 -6.87
C ALA A 5 -11.37 18.88 -6.26
N LEU A 6 -10.82 17.81 -6.83
CA LEU A 6 -10.73 16.51 -6.18
C LEU A 6 -9.75 16.69 -5.03
N ASN A 7 -10.21 16.41 -3.81
CA ASN A 7 -9.32 16.39 -2.65
C ASN A 7 -8.24 15.34 -2.91
N VAL A 8 -6.96 15.64 -2.63
CA VAL A 8 -5.84 14.70 -2.81
C VAL A 8 -6.14 13.34 -2.18
N SER A 9 -6.80 13.33 -1.02
CA SER A 9 -7.24 12.11 -0.33
C SER A 9 -8.19 11.26 -1.22
N GLU A 10 -9.15 11.88 -1.91
CA GLU A 10 -10.08 11.16 -2.79
C GLU A 10 -9.37 10.59 -4.01
N LEU A 11 -8.42 11.33 -4.58
CA LEU A 11 -7.60 10.84 -5.69
C LEU A 11 -6.74 9.64 -5.26
N VAL A 12 -6.18 9.67 -4.05
CA VAL A 12 -5.47 8.51 -3.46
C VAL A 12 -6.41 7.30 -3.34
N ALA A 13 -7.63 7.49 -2.83
CA ALA A 13 -8.63 6.42 -2.76
C ALA A 13 -8.97 5.82 -4.13
N GLN A 14 -9.15 6.67 -5.14
CA GLN A 14 -9.42 6.23 -6.50
C GLN A 14 -8.24 5.48 -7.12
N ASN A 15 -7.02 5.97 -6.91
CA ASN A 15 -5.81 5.31 -7.40
C ASN A 15 -5.57 3.95 -6.74
N ALA A 16 -5.86 3.83 -5.44
CA ALA A 16 -5.70 2.59 -4.71
C ALA A 16 -6.54 1.42 -5.27
N LEU A 17 -7.70 1.72 -5.87
CA LEU A 17 -8.57 0.71 -6.50
C LEU A 17 -7.87 -0.05 -7.63
N LYS A 18 -6.91 0.58 -8.31
CA LYS A 18 -6.12 -0.05 -9.39
C LYS A 18 -5.29 -1.23 -8.89
N TYR A 19 -4.95 -1.27 -7.61
CA TYR A 19 -4.08 -2.29 -7.02
C TYR A 19 -4.83 -3.48 -6.44
N VAL A 20 -6.17 -3.46 -6.40
CA VAL A 20 -6.97 -4.60 -5.93
C VAL A 20 -6.69 -5.82 -6.80
N GLY A 21 -6.42 -6.97 -6.17
CA GLY A 21 -6.04 -8.20 -6.87
C GLY A 21 -4.55 -8.37 -7.12
N PHE A 22 -3.71 -7.39 -6.80
CA PHE A 22 -2.25 -7.55 -6.88
C PHE A 22 -1.76 -8.52 -5.81
N PRO A 23 -0.70 -9.31 -6.06
CA PRO A 23 -0.09 -10.14 -5.02
C PRO A 23 0.27 -9.32 -3.78
N SER A 24 0.05 -9.88 -2.59
CA SER A 24 0.46 -9.28 -1.32
C SER A 24 1.55 -10.12 -0.67
N VAL A 25 2.51 -9.44 -0.02
CA VAL A 25 3.66 -10.06 0.66
C VAL A 25 3.82 -9.51 2.08
N HIS A 26 4.40 -10.30 2.99
CA HIS A 26 4.59 -9.90 4.38
C HIS A 26 5.78 -8.94 4.55
N HIS A 27 5.59 -7.85 5.31
CA HIS A 27 6.64 -6.86 5.58
C HIS A 27 7.90 -7.40 6.31
N SER A 28 7.76 -8.45 7.14
CA SER A 28 8.83 -8.95 8.04
C SER A 28 9.97 -9.65 7.31
N ARG A 29 9.77 -10.09 6.05
CA ARG A 29 10.84 -10.66 5.22
C ARG A 29 11.83 -9.62 4.71
N PHE A 30 11.46 -8.34 4.71
CA PHE A 30 12.37 -7.27 4.34
C PHE A 30 13.34 -6.86 5.47
N HIS A 31 13.06 -7.24 6.73
CA HIS A 31 13.83 -6.78 7.90
C HIS A 31 14.74 -7.84 8.55
N THR A 32 14.53 -9.13 8.30
CA THR A 32 15.25 -10.17 9.07
C THR A 32 16.49 -10.74 8.39
N GLY A 33 16.80 -10.37 7.15
CA GLY A 33 17.90 -10.99 6.42
C GLY A 33 17.80 -12.53 6.36
N GLN A 34 16.60 -13.07 6.56
CA GLN A 34 16.33 -14.50 6.37
C GLN A 34 16.28 -14.78 4.87
N TYR A 35 17.49 -14.88 4.34
CA TYR A 35 17.85 -15.54 3.11
C TYR A 35 17.08 -16.86 3.03
N TYR A 36 16.21 -17.00 2.03
CA TYR A 36 15.92 -18.34 1.52
C TYR A 36 17.26 -18.98 1.10
N PRO A 37 17.50 -20.25 1.44
CA PRO A 37 18.75 -20.91 1.08
C PRO A 37 18.97 -20.79 -0.43
N GLU A 38 20.21 -20.53 -0.87
CA GLU A 38 20.60 -20.12 -2.25
C GLU A 38 20.02 -20.97 -3.40
N ASN A 39 19.54 -22.16 -3.08
CA ASN A 39 18.90 -23.15 -3.92
C ASN A 39 17.40 -22.94 -4.17
N GLU A 40 16.76 -21.95 -3.54
CA GLU A 40 15.40 -21.46 -3.86
C GLU A 40 15.41 -20.05 -4.48
N ARG A 41 16.52 -19.66 -5.12
CA ARG A 41 16.50 -18.57 -6.10
C ARG A 41 15.48 -18.93 -7.18
N LEU A 42 14.29 -18.36 -7.11
CA LEU A 42 13.32 -18.39 -8.19
C LEU A 42 14.01 -17.77 -9.41
N GLN A 43 14.49 -18.66 -10.29
CA GLN A 43 14.80 -18.34 -11.67
C GLN A 43 13.65 -17.50 -12.19
N ARG A 44 13.93 -16.32 -12.76
CA ARG A 44 12.98 -15.41 -13.42
C ARG A 44 11.71 -16.15 -13.85
N ASP A 45 10.73 -16.18 -12.97
CA ASP A 45 9.64 -17.12 -13.14
C ASP A 45 8.71 -16.47 -14.16
N ASN A 46 8.70 -17.03 -15.37
CA ASN A 46 7.90 -16.52 -16.48
C ASN A 46 6.43 -16.38 -16.08
N SER A 47 5.98 -17.10 -15.06
CA SER A 47 4.66 -17.03 -14.43
C SER A 47 4.28 -15.64 -13.91
N VAL A 48 5.22 -14.91 -13.31
CA VAL A 48 4.97 -13.57 -12.77
C VAL A 48 4.90 -12.57 -13.91
N GLU A 49 5.91 -12.55 -14.77
CA GLU A 49 5.93 -11.63 -15.91
C GLU A 49 4.70 -11.86 -16.82
N GLU A 50 4.29 -13.12 -17.00
CA GLU A 50 3.06 -13.50 -17.68
C GLU A 50 1.80 -13.03 -16.92
N PHE A 51 1.74 -13.16 -15.59
CA PHE A 51 0.64 -12.62 -14.77
C PHE A 51 0.54 -11.08 -14.90
N LEU A 52 1.65 -10.35 -14.78
CA LEU A 52 1.67 -8.88 -14.89
C LEU A 52 1.29 -8.44 -16.32
N ARG A 53 1.81 -9.11 -17.36
CA ARG A 53 1.45 -8.84 -18.76
C ARG A 53 -0.02 -9.13 -19.05
N LYS A 54 -0.55 -10.23 -18.51
CA LYS A 54 -1.93 -10.68 -18.74
C LYS A 54 -2.97 -9.84 -18.01
N HIS A 55 -2.63 -9.24 -16.88
CA HIS A 55 -3.62 -8.59 -16.01
C HIS A 55 -3.44 -7.08 -15.87
N ALA A 56 -2.33 -6.52 -16.33
CA ALA A 56 -2.01 -5.13 -16.06
C ALA A 56 -1.37 -4.32 -17.20
N GLY A 57 -0.96 -4.97 -18.29
CA GLY A 57 -0.47 -4.32 -19.51
C GLY A 57 1.03 -3.97 -19.49
N LEU A 58 1.60 -3.71 -20.67
CA LEU A 58 3.06 -3.55 -20.89
C LEU A 58 3.70 -2.35 -20.15
N GLN A 59 2.94 -1.27 -19.95
CA GLN A 59 3.41 -0.09 -19.21
C GLN A 59 3.61 -0.40 -17.71
N TRP A 60 2.87 -1.38 -17.19
CA TRP A 60 2.92 -1.87 -15.81
C TRP A 60 4.18 -2.67 -15.52
N THR A 61 4.62 -3.47 -16.48
CA THR A 61 5.86 -4.25 -16.41
C THR A 61 7.04 -3.30 -16.27
N GLN A 62 7.09 -2.24 -17.08
CA GLN A 62 8.19 -1.28 -17.06
C GLN A 62 8.24 -0.46 -15.76
N ASN A 63 7.11 0.05 -15.27
CA ASN A 63 7.07 0.86 -14.04
C ASN A 63 7.33 0.02 -12.78
N TYR A 64 6.82 -1.21 -12.72
CA TYR A 64 7.07 -2.15 -11.63
C TYR A 64 8.53 -2.61 -11.59
N TYR A 65 9.15 -2.93 -12.73
CA TYR A 65 10.57 -3.31 -12.79
C TYR A 65 11.53 -2.13 -12.57
N THR A 66 11.19 -0.92 -13.01
CA THR A 66 11.98 0.28 -12.68
C THR A 66 11.95 0.54 -11.17
N TYR A 67 10.78 0.43 -10.53
CA TYR A 67 10.65 0.59 -9.09
C TYR A 67 11.38 -0.50 -8.28
N LEU A 68 11.26 -1.77 -8.69
CA LEU A 68 12.03 -2.87 -8.09
C LEU A 68 13.55 -2.68 -8.23
N ARG A 69 14.03 -1.97 -9.26
CA ARG A 69 15.47 -1.67 -9.44
C ARG A 69 15.94 -0.46 -8.63
N GLU A 70 15.08 0.50 -8.36
CA GLU A 70 15.44 1.73 -7.64
C GLU A 70 15.34 1.59 -6.12
N VAL A 71 14.45 0.72 -5.64
CA VAL A 71 14.14 0.59 -4.19
C VAL A 71 14.66 -0.72 -3.58
N HIS A 72 14.92 -1.77 -4.38
CA HIS A 72 15.54 -3.01 -3.91
C HIS A 72 16.95 -3.18 -4.49
N THR A 73 17.90 -3.51 -3.61
CA THR A 73 19.10 -4.24 -4.01
C THR A 73 18.67 -5.50 -4.78
N PRO A 74 19.41 -5.93 -5.81
CA PRO A 74 18.99 -6.96 -6.78
C PRO A 74 18.76 -8.38 -6.23
N ASP A 75 18.75 -8.56 -4.89
CA ASP A 75 18.80 -9.85 -4.22
C ASP A 75 17.50 -10.27 -3.47
N SER A 76 16.38 -9.55 -3.59
CA SER A 76 15.09 -10.02 -3.04
C SER A 76 13.95 -9.98 -4.05
N ALA A 77 13.79 -11.08 -4.79
CA ALA A 77 12.74 -11.34 -5.76
C ALA A 77 11.39 -11.74 -5.13
N GLU A 78 10.90 -11.00 -4.12
CA GLU A 78 9.53 -11.20 -3.63
C GLU A 78 8.57 -10.24 -4.35
N ILE A 79 7.73 -10.81 -5.21
CA ILE A 79 6.80 -10.06 -6.07
C ILE A 79 5.48 -9.87 -5.31
N GLY A 80 5.29 -8.69 -4.73
CA GLY A 80 3.97 -8.28 -4.21
C GLY A 80 4.00 -6.96 -3.43
N LEU A 81 2.82 -6.54 -2.99
CA LEU A 81 2.62 -5.32 -2.22
C LEU A 81 2.42 -5.65 -0.73
N ASP A 82 3.25 -5.08 0.13
CA ASP A 82 2.90 -4.96 1.54
C ASP A 82 1.98 -3.75 1.77
N CYS A 83 1.47 -3.62 2.99
CA CYS A 83 0.45 -2.63 3.32
C CYS A 83 0.92 -1.19 3.06
N SER A 84 2.13 -0.81 3.48
CA SER A 84 2.64 0.54 3.29
C SER A 84 3.14 0.81 1.88
N LEU A 85 3.62 -0.19 1.14
CA LEU A 85 3.99 -0.06 -0.27
C LEU A 85 2.76 0.23 -1.14
N LEU A 86 1.64 -0.46 -0.88
CA LEU A 86 0.37 -0.16 -1.52
C LEU A 86 -0.03 1.31 -1.34
N ILE A 87 0.07 1.82 -0.10
CA ILE A 87 -0.25 3.22 0.19
C ILE A 87 0.73 4.16 -0.51
N LYS A 88 2.04 3.89 -0.46
CA LYS A 88 3.06 4.67 -1.15
C LYS A 88 2.74 4.82 -2.62
N LEU A 89 2.44 3.73 -3.32
CA LEU A 89 2.10 3.76 -4.74
C LEU A 89 0.83 4.58 -5.02
N ALA A 90 -0.24 4.36 -4.26
CA ALA A 90 -1.49 5.12 -4.43
C ALA A 90 -1.31 6.63 -4.19
N VAL A 91 -0.47 7.00 -3.22
CA VAL A 91 -0.12 8.39 -2.92
C VAL A 91 0.80 8.98 -3.99
N THR A 92 1.87 8.29 -4.39
CA THR A 92 2.78 8.74 -5.45
C THR A 92 2.04 8.98 -6.76
N ASP A 93 1.14 8.08 -7.16
CA ASP A 93 0.31 8.25 -8.36
C ASP A 93 -0.55 9.53 -8.27
N ALA A 94 -1.14 9.79 -7.10
CA ALA A 94 -1.98 10.97 -6.89
C ALA A 94 -1.16 12.26 -6.94
N LEU A 95 -0.01 12.30 -6.27
CA LEU A 95 0.85 13.48 -6.23
C LEU A 95 1.48 13.78 -7.59
N THR A 96 1.92 12.74 -8.30
CA THR A 96 2.43 12.86 -9.68
C THR A 96 1.35 13.43 -10.61
N HIS A 97 0.10 12.96 -10.50
CA HIS A 97 -1.01 13.47 -11.30
C HIS A 97 -1.28 14.97 -11.03
N LEU A 98 -0.98 15.44 -9.83
CA LEU A 98 -1.13 16.83 -9.42
C LEU A 98 0.12 17.68 -9.68
N GLY A 99 1.20 17.08 -10.21
CA GLY A 99 2.47 17.77 -10.42
C GLY A 99 3.21 18.12 -9.13
N ILE A 100 2.96 17.38 -8.05
CA ILE A 100 3.57 17.59 -6.74
C ILE A 100 4.73 16.61 -6.58
N ASP A 101 5.94 17.15 -6.55
CA ASP A 101 7.17 16.39 -6.33
C ASP A 101 7.53 16.41 -4.84
N THR A 102 7.34 15.27 -4.17
CA THR A 102 7.67 15.09 -2.76
C THR A 102 7.95 13.63 -2.45
N GLU A 103 8.79 13.39 -1.45
CA GLU A 103 9.10 12.05 -1.00
C GLU A 103 7.93 11.46 -0.20
N VAL A 104 7.43 10.32 -0.68
CA VAL A 104 6.36 9.56 -0.01
C VAL A 104 7.01 8.49 0.87
N PRO A 105 6.61 8.37 2.16
CA PRO A 105 7.10 7.35 3.08
C PRO A 105 7.03 5.92 2.55
N ARG A 106 7.87 5.01 3.07
CA ARG A 106 7.87 3.57 2.72
C ARG A 106 7.29 2.71 3.83
N HIS A 107 7.49 3.06 5.09
CA HIS A 107 7.12 2.25 6.25
C HIS A 107 5.90 2.82 6.98
N VAL A 108 5.15 1.97 7.70
CA VAL A 108 3.89 2.37 8.37
C VAL A 108 4.16 3.44 9.43
N GLU A 109 5.27 3.31 10.15
CA GLU A 109 5.76 4.23 11.16
C GLU A 109 6.05 5.62 10.59
N GLU A 110 6.65 5.65 9.41
CA GLU A 110 6.96 6.89 8.70
C GLU A 110 5.67 7.58 8.22
N PHE A 111 4.71 6.82 7.67
CA PHE A 111 3.38 7.35 7.34
C PHE A 111 2.66 7.90 8.57
N TYR A 112 2.80 7.24 9.73
CA TYR A 112 2.21 7.69 10.97
C TYR A 112 2.82 9.02 11.45
N GLY A 113 4.12 9.22 11.25
CA GLY A 113 4.83 10.47 11.54
C GLY A 113 4.77 11.54 10.43
N TRP A 114 4.22 11.22 9.26
CA TRP A 114 4.39 12.07 8.08
C TRP A 114 3.68 13.41 8.19
N ILE A 115 4.42 14.50 8.00
CA ILE A 115 3.96 15.88 8.18
C ILE A 115 2.85 16.30 7.21
N LEU A 116 2.78 15.67 6.03
CA LEU A 116 1.75 15.94 5.03
C LEU A 116 0.44 15.19 5.31
N THR A 117 0.31 14.62 6.51
CA THR A 117 -0.94 14.02 6.98
C THR A 117 -1.36 14.62 8.32
N ARG A 118 -2.67 14.85 8.49
CA ARG A 118 -3.27 15.28 9.77
C ARG A 118 -4.11 14.18 10.38
N PHE A 119 -4.25 14.19 11.71
CA PHE A 119 -5.24 13.37 12.39
C PHE A 119 -6.65 13.72 11.91
N ALA A 120 -7.45 12.68 11.66
CA ALA A 120 -8.87 12.75 11.35
C ALA A 120 -9.67 12.10 12.48
N SER A 121 -10.99 12.24 12.45
CA SER A 121 -11.87 11.55 13.41
C SER A 121 -11.67 10.04 13.32
N THR A 122 -11.60 9.37 14.47
CA THR A 122 -11.67 7.91 14.57
C THR A 122 -13.12 7.41 14.61
N GLU A 123 -14.09 8.32 14.70
CA GLU A 123 -15.51 8.00 14.61
C GLU A 123 -15.94 7.82 13.16
N ARG A 124 -16.89 6.92 12.95
CA ARG A 124 -17.47 6.64 11.62
C ARG A 124 -18.62 7.62 11.32
N PRO A 125 -18.86 7.95 10.03
CA PRO A 125 -18.17 7.46 8.83
C PRO A 125 -16.82 8.15 8.59
N PHE A 126 -15.90 7.45 7.93
CA PHE A 126 -14.65 8.03 7.46
C PHE A 126 -14.83 8.68 6.09
N ASP A 127 -13.95 9.61 5.76
CA ASP A 127 -13.88 10.20 4.42
C ASP A 127 -12.98 9.35 3.51
N ALA A 128 -13.30 9.27 2.22
CA ALA A 128 -12.44 8.60 1.25
C ALA A 128 -11.03 9.21 1.25
N GLY A 129 -10.03 8.33 1.24
CA GLY A 129 -8.61 8.67 1.35
C GLY A 129 -8.08 8.73 2.77
N THR A 130 -8.91 8.41 3.78
CA THR A 130 -8.44 8.30 5.16
C THR A 130 -7.56 7.06 5.32
N LEU A 131 -6.35 7.27 5.81
CA LEU A 131 -5.41 6.24 6.24
C LEU A 131 -5.79 5.77 7.65
N LEU A 132 -6.04 4.47 7.81
CA LEU A 132 -6.33 3.84 9.10
C LEU A 132 -5.12 3.05 9.57
N PHE A 133 -4.57 3.44 10.72
CA PHE A 133 -3.39 2.83 11.33
C PHE A 133 -3.82 1.87 12.43
N LEU A 134 -3.34 0.63 12.36
CA LEU A 134 -3.71 -0.44 13.27
C LEU A 134 -2.51 -1.05 13.97
N HIS A 135 -2.78 -1.72 15.09
CA HIS A 135 -2.00 -2.87 15.56
C HIS A 135 -2.70 -4.16 15.12
N ALA A 136 -2.15 -4.84 14.11
CA ALA A 136 -2.64 -6.10 13.58
C ALA A 136 -2.04 -7.31 14.29
N ASN A 137 -0.75 -7.27 14.65
CA ASN A 137 -0.04 -8.43 15.21
C ASN A 137 0.56 -8.16 16.59
N THR A 138 0.94 -6.92 16.89
CA THR A 138 1.50 -6.57 18.20
C THR A 138 0.88 -5.29 18.74
N LYS A 139 0.52 -5.23 20.03
CA LYS A 139 0.05 -3.99 20.68
C LYS A 139 1.18 -2.99 20.98
N ARG A 140 2.30 -3.07 20.24
CA ARG A 140 3.49 -2.25 20.48
C ARG A 140 3.43 -1.04 19.56
N GLN A 141 3.61 0.15 20.13
CA GLN A 141 3.90 1.35 19.36
C GLN A 141 5.27 1.21 18.70
N PRO A 142 5.45 1.72 17.46
CA PRO A 142 4.47 2.37 16.56
C PRO A 142 3.52 1.38 15.82
N PRO A 143 2.43 1.85 15.16
CA PRO A 143 1.49 0.97 14.44
C PRO A 143 2.18 0.09 13.38
N ASP A 144 1.70 -1.15 13.21
CA ASP A 144 2.33 -2.17 12.36
C ASP A 144 1.56 -2.44 11.04
N HIS A 145 0.39 -1.82 10.88
CA HIS A 145 -0.45 -2.02 9.70
C HIS A 145 -1.21 -0.76 9.30
N ILE A 146 -1.43 -0.60 8.00
CA ILE A 146 -2.14 0.55 7.41
C ILE A 146 -3.14 0.08 6.35
N GLY A 147 -4.33 0.68 6.37
CA GLY A 147 -5.35 0.50 5.33
C GLY A 147 -5.86 1.84 4.83
N LEU A 148 -6.40 1.86 3.62
CA LEU A 148 -6.97 3.06 3.00
C LEU A 148 -8.49 2.92 2.91
N TYR A 149 -9.21 3.85 3.53
CA TYR A 149 -10.65 3.95 3.37
C TYR A 149 -11.00 4.55 2.01
N VAL A 150 -11.86 3.87 1.25
CA VAL A 150 -12.21 4.24 -0.13
C VAL A 150 -13.67 4.66 -0.31
N GLY A 151 -14.39 4.88 0.80
CA GLY A 151 -15.81 5.21 0.79
C GLY A 151 -16.68 3.98 1.03
N ASN A 152 -17.99 4.21 1.21
CA ASN A 152 -19.02 3.16 1.30
C ASN A 152 -18.76 2.04 2.33
N GLY A 153 -18.05 2.35 3.42
CA GLY A 153 -17.72 1.34 4.43
C GLY A 153 -16.63 0.36 4.00
N GLU A 154 -15.82 0.69 2.98
CA GLU A 154 -14.82 -0.20 2.41
C GLU A 154 -13.39 0.31 2.61
N ILE A 155 -12.48 -0.66 2.74
CA ILE A 155 -11.04 -0.49 2.90
C ILE A 155 -10.31 -1.21 1.78
N ILE A 156 -9.25 -0.60 1.26
CA ILE A 156 -8.23 -1.29 0.47
C ILE A 156 -7.00 -1.49 1.35
N HIS A 157 -6.52 -2.72 1.43
CA HIS A 157 -5.29 -3.04 2.15
C HIS A 157 -4.59 -4.26 1.53
N ALA A 158 -3.27 -4.31 1.69
CA ALA A 158 -2.48 -5.51 1.42
C ALA A 158 -2.42 -6.34 2.72
N PRO A 159 -2.96 -7.58 2.79
CA PRO A 159 -3.03 -8.33 4.03
C PRO A 159 -1.69 -8.74 4.63
N GLY A 160 -0.61 -8.71 3.85
CA GLY A 160 0.71 -9.14 4.33
C GLY A 160 0.81 -10.64 4.56
N ILE A 161 0.00 -11.44 3.85
CA ILE A 161 0.00 -12.90 3.91
C ILE A 161 0.33 -13.43 2.52
N ASP A 162 1.37 -14.25 2.40
CA ASP A 162 1.77 -14.86 1.14
C ASP A 162 0.63 -15.67 0.51
N GLY A 163 0.54 -15.62 -0.82
CA GLY A 163 -0.54 -16.28 -1.56
C GLY A 163 -1.89 -15.55 -1.46
N THR A 164 -1.93 -14.36 -0.85
CA THR A 164 -3.09 -13.47 -0.90
C THR A 164 -2.87 -12.29 -1.83
N VAL A 165 -3.94 -11.53 -2.07
CA VAL A 165 -3.91 -10.33 -2.90
C VAL A 165 -4.32 -9.11 -2.09
N VAL A 166 -3.98 -7.92 -2.56
CA VAL A 166 -4.58 -6.66 -2.12
C VAL A 166 -6.10 -6.80 -2.17
N LYS A 167 -6.75 -6.60 -1.03
CA LYS A 167 -8.19 -6.81 -0.89
C LYS A 167 -8.90 -5.48 -0.80
N ARG A 168 -10.12 -5.47 -1.34
CA ARG A 168 -11.18 -4.53 -0.98
C ARG A 168 -12.10 -5.26 0.00
N THR A 169 -12.18 -4.78 1.25
CA THR A 169 -12.94 -5.43 2.32
C THR A 169 -13.84 -4.42 3.04
N GLY A 170 -14.91 -4.91 3.67
CA GLY A 170 -15.72 -4.07 4.56
C GLY A 170 -14.92 -3.67 5.80
N ILE A 171 -15.15 -2.46 6.29
CA ILE A 171 -14.40 -1.87 7.40
C ILE A 171 -14.51 -2.68 8.69
N ASP A 172 -15.66 -3.28 8.97
CA ASP A 172 -15.83 -4.14 10.15
C ASP A 172 -14.96 -5.40 10.05
N SER A 173 -14.75 -5.93 8.85
CA SER A 173 -13.86 -7.07 8.63
C SER A 173 -12.39 -6.64 8.74
N PHE A 174 -12.04 -5.45 8.27
CA PHE A 174 -10.68 -4.90 8.39
C PHE A 174 -10.28 -4.62 9.85
N LEU A 175 -11.20 -4.11 10.67
CA LEU A 175 -10.95 -3.80 12.08
C LEU A 175 -11.10 -5.00 13.02
N ARG A 176 -11.57 -6.15 12.52
CA ARG A 176 -11.88 -7.32 13.37
C ARG A 176 -10.61 -7.88 13.99
N GLY A 177 -10.52 -7.79 15.32
CA GLY A 177 -9.38 -8.32 16.07
C GLY A 177 -8.13 -7.43 16.01
N SER A 178 -8.26 -6.20 15.53
CA SER A 178 -7.20 -5.20 15.50
C SER A 178 -7.57 -3.97 16.33
N ASP A 179 -6.57 -3.28 16.86
CA ASP A 179 -6.79 -2.01 17.57
C ASP A 179 -6.62 -0.85 16.57
N LEU A 180 -7.66 -0.04 16.36
CA LEU A 180 -7.54 1.22 15.59
C LEU A 180 -6.79 2.25 16.42
N ILE A 181 -5.62 2.66 15.94
CA ILE A 181 -4.72 3.58 16.64
C ILE A 181 -4.99 5.01 16.22
N ALA A 182 -5.10 5.23 14.91
CA ALA A 182 -5.38 6.54 14.37
C ALA A 182 -6.04 6.46 13.00
N ALA A 183 -6.76 7.53 12.69
CA ALA A 183 -7.15 7.89 11.33
C ALA A 183 -6.37 9.15 10.93
N LYS A 184 -5.77 9.17 9.73
CA LYS A 184 -5.12 10.37 9.18
C LYS A 184 -5.52 10.62 7.73
N ARG A 185 -5.47 11.88 7.29
CA ARG A 185 -5.75 12.29 5.91
C ARG A 185 -4.61 13.13 5.35
N LEU A 186 -4.36 13.03 4.05
CA LEU A 186 -3.44 13.92 3.36
C LEU A 186 -4.00 15.36 3.38
N ILE A 187 -3.14 16.34 3.62
CA ILE A 187 -3.49 17.78 3.71
C ILE A 187 -2.86 18.64 2.63
N ILE A 188 -2.41 18.00 1.57
CA ILE A 188 -1.77 18.63 0.41
C ILE A 188 -2.84 19.30 -0.46
#